data_AF-A0A9E3R5L8-F1
#
_entry.id   AF-A0A9E3R5L8-F1
#
_cell.length_a   1.000
_cell.length_b   1.000
_cell.length_c   1.000
_cell.angle_alpha   90.00
_cell.angle_beta   90.00
_cell.angle_gamma   90.00
#
_symmetry.space_group_name_H-M   'P 1'
#
loop_
_entity.id
_entity.type
_entity.pdbx_description
1 polymer ?
#
loop_
_entity_poly.entity_id
_entity_poly.type
_entity_poly.pdbx_seq_one_letter_code
_entity_poly.pdbx_strand_id
1 'polypeptide(L)'
;MRLDDPHLLFTSVAMLGSAGAPTVLLRLMLQERVGVETGARWLGPGLALGLAAIAVCALVPALVGGSLEWGHDGALALVGAGLQQLVCLGPTAVGEELLVRGLGFQALARGTRPAIAVAVSGAIFGLLHLSNPNASALAAANVALVGWWLGALTVRTGSLWPAIGVHLAWNFGEGFVFGTPVSGLEPARALVHAVAPEAGFFAGGAFGPEASGFTAAVLLACLVVTCLWPAPRASAPNA
;
A
#
# COMPACT_ATOMS: atom_id res chain seq x y z
N MET A 1 -8.66 14.84 -6.98
CA MET A 1 -9.46 14.05 -7.94
C MET A 1 -10.24 13.04 -7.12
N ARG A 2 -11.57 12.86 -7.31
CA ARG A 2 -12.39 12.02 -6.41
C ARG A 2 -12.52 10.59 -6.92
N LEU A 3 -12.49 9.59 -6.03
CA LEU A 3 -12.59 8.15 -6.37
C LEU A 3 -13.87 7.73 -7.11
N ASP A 4 -14.90 8.57 -7.16
CA ASP A 4 -16.15 8.38 -7.91
C ASP A 4 -16.18 9.07 -9.28
N ASP A 5 -15.10 9.76 -9.68
CA ASP A 5 -15.00 10.42 -10.98
C ASP A 5 -14.92 9.38 -12.12
N PRO A 6 -15.83 9.40 -13.12
CA PRO A 6 -15.78 8.48 -14.25
C PRO A 6 -14.49 8.60 -15.09
N HIS A 7 -13.78 9.74 -15.05
CA HIS A 7 -12.51 9.95 -15.72
C HIS A 7 -11.31 9.32 -14.99
N LEU A 8 -11.49 8.89 -13.74
CA LEU A 8 -10.49 8.15 -12.97
C LEU A 8 -10.29 6.72 -13.51
N LEU A 9 -11.30 6.17 -14.19
CA LEU A 9 -11.16 4.97 -15.00
C LEU A 9 -10.20 5.16 -16.21
N PHE A 10 -9.78 6.39 -16.52
CA PHE A 10 -9.05 6.74 -17.74
C PHE A 10 -7.73 7.53 -17.55
N THR A 11 -7.33 7.91 -16.33
CA THR A 11 -6.10 8.70 -16.09
C THR A 11 -4.95 7.89 -15.44
N SER A 12 -3.76 8.06 -16.04
CA SER A 12 -2.36 7.65 -15.78
C SER A 12 -2.00 6.34 -15.02
N VAL A 13 -2.74 5.92 -13.99
CA VAL A 13 -2.61 4.60 -13.31
C VAL A 13 -3.68 3.61 -13.81
N ALA A 14 -4.66 4.12 -14.56
CA ALA A 14 -5.82 3.43 -15.15
C ALA A 14 -5.59 2.18 -16.06
N MET A 15 -4.37 1.63 -16.22
CA MET A 15 -4.15 0.50 -17.15
C MET A 15 -3.31 -0.68 -16.64
N LEU A 16 -2.81 -0.69 -15.40
CA LEU A 16 -2.54 -1.97 -14.72
C LEU A 16 -3.79 -2.51 -13.99
N GLY A 17 -4.82 -1.66 -13.85
CA GLY A 17 -6.08 -1.95 -13.15
C GLY A 17 -7.22 -2.46 -14.05
N SER A 18 -6.98 -2.88 -15.30
CA SER A 18 -7.93 -3.84 -15.89
C SER A 18 -7.75 -5.18 -15.17
N ALA A 19 -8.84 -5.92 -14.87
CA ALA A 19 -8.74 -7.25 -14.26
C ALA A 19 -7.76 -8.20 -15.00
N GLY A 20 -7.46 -7.88 -16.27
CA GLY A 20 -6.47 -8.57 -17.10
C GLY A 20 -5.02 -8.40 -16.63
N ALA A 21 -4.57 -7.23 -16.19
CA ALA A 21 -3.15 -7.00 -15.90
C ALA A 21 -2.63 -7.81 -14.69
N PRO A 22 -3.29 -7.82 -13.51
CA PRO A 22 -2.88 -8.69 -12.40
C PRO A 22 -2.95 -10.16 -12.79
N THR A 23 -3.96 -10.55 -13.59
CA THR A 23 -4.10 -11.93 -14.10
C THR A 23 -2.94 -12.32 -15.03
N VAL A 24 -2.54 -11.42 -15.94
CA VAL A 24 -1.41 -11.62 -16.86
C VAL A 24 -0.10 -11.66 -16.09
N LEU A 25 0.13 -10.74 -15.17
CA LEU A 25 1.33 -10.70 -14.33
C LEU A 25 1.46 -11.98 -13.49
N LEU A 26 0.37 -12.43 -12.87
CA LEU A 26 0.34 -13.68 -12.13
C LEU A 26 0.65 -14.88 -13.04
N ARG A 27 0.08 -14.94 -14.25
CA ARG A 27 0.40 -15.99 -15.22
C ARG A 27 1.87 -15.98 -15.61
N LEU A 28 2.45 -14.82 -15.90
CA LEU A 28 3.87 -14.68 -16.23
C LEU A 28 4.74 -15.15 -15.07
N MET A 29 4.40 -14.81 -13.83
CA MET A 29 5.14 -15.27 -12.66
C MET A 29 5.08 -16.79 -12.47
N LEU A 30 3.89 -17.38 -12.67
CA LEU A 30 3.72 -18.84 -12.64
C LEU A 30 4.52 -19.54 -13.75
N GLN A 31 4.61 -18.94 -14.94
CA GLN A 31 5.40 -19.46 -16.06
C GLN A 31 6.91 -19.37 -15.79
N GLU A 32 7.38 -18.23 -15.28
CA GLU A 32 8.78 -17.96 -14.96
C GLU A 32 9.26 -18.67 -13.68
N ARG A 33 8.40 -19.48 -13.02
CA ARG A 33 8.66 -20.13 -11.72
C ARG A 33 9.26 -19.16 -10.69
N VAL A 34 8.79 -17.92 -10.76
CA VAL A 34 9.14 -16.81 -9.86
C VAL A 34 8.72 -17.29 -8.47
N GLY A 35 9.70 -17.55 -7.60
CA GLY A 35 9.64 -18.41 -6.41
C GLY A 35 8.82 -17.86 -5.25
N VAL A 36 7.65 -17.32 -5.54
CA VAL A 36 6.68 -16.84 -4.57
C VAL A 36 5.86 -18.02 -4.07
N GLU A 37 5.77 -18.14 -2.76
CA GLU A 37 4.82 -19.04 -2.13
C GLU A 37 3.38 -18.75 -2.62
N THR A 38 2.72 -19.74 -3.22
CA THR A 38 1.34 -19.62 -3.72
C THR A 38 0.29 -19.67 -2.61
N GLY A 39 0.67 -20.14 -1.41
CA GLY A 39 -0.20 -20.17 -0.23
C GLY A 39 -0.42 -18.78 0.36
N ALA A 40 -1.68 -18.36 0.48
CA ALA A 40 -2.07 -17.06 1.04
C ALA A 40 -1.95 -16.97 2.58
N ARG A 41 -1.13 -17.80 3.22
CA ARG A 41 -0.98 -17.85 4.69
C ARG A 41 -0.60 -16.50 5.31
N TRP A 42 0.15 -15.70 4.56
CA TRP A 42 0.65 -14.40 4.98
C TRP A 42 -0.30 -13.24 4.63
N LEU A 43 -1.41 -13.49 3.91
CA LEU A 43 -2.37 -12.46 3.55
C LEU A 43 -3.06 -11.87 4.79
N GLY A 44 -3.59 -12.73 5.66
CA GLY A 44 -4.25 -12.29 6.91
C GLY A 44 -3.34 -11.45 7.82
N PRO A 45 -2.12 -11.93 8.16
CA PRO A 45 -1.14 -11.13 8.90
C PRO A 45 -0.77 -9.82 8.19
N GLY A 46 -0.62 -9.84 6.87
CA GLY A 46 -0.36 -8.63 6.08
C GLY A 46 -1.49 -7.60 6.18
N LEU A 47 -2.74 -8.04 6.01
CA LEU A 47 -3.93 -7.19 6.15
C LEU A 47 -4.00 -6.56 7.55
N ALA A 48 -3.78 -7.36 8.60
CA ALA A 48 -3.79 -6.87 9.97
C ALA A 48 -2.68 -5.85 10.23
N LEU A 49 -1.47 -6.12 9.72
CA LEU A 49 -0.32 -5.22 9.87
C LEU A 49 -0.52 -3.91 9.11
N GLY A 50 -1.04 -3.97 7.88
CA GLY A 50 -1.33 -2.78 7.07
C GLY A 50 -2.41 -1.92 7.72
N LEU A 51 -3.52 -2.54 8.14
CA LEU A 51 -4.61 -1.82 8.81
C LEU A 51 -4.14 -1.17 10.12
N ALA A 52 -3.32 -1.88 10.92
CA ALA A 52 -2.77 -1.32 12.15
C ALA A 52 -1.83 -0.14 11.88
N ALA A 53 -0.94 -0.26 10.90
CA ALA A 53 0.01 0.80 10.56
C ALA A 53 -0.71 2.05 10.03
N ILE A 54 -1.70 1.90 9.15
CA ILE A 54 -2.46 3.05 8.66
C ILE A 54 -3.37 3.64 9.74
N ALA A 55 -3.96 2.83 10.61
CA ALA A 55 -4.73 3.33 11.74
C ALA A 55 -3.87 4.22 12.66
N VAL A 56 -2.61 3.84 12.89
CA VAL A 56 -1.68 4.71 13.63
C VAL A 56 -1.44 6.02 12.87
N CYS A 57 -1.15 5.95 11.57
CA CYS A 57 -0.87 7.12 10.74
C CYS A 57 -2.07 8.07 10.58
N ALA A 58 -3.31 7.58 10.67
CA ALA A 58 -4.51 8.39 10.58
C ALA A 58 -4.99 8.89 11.96
N LEU A 59 -5.08 8.01 12.95
CA LEU A 59 -5.70 8.33 14.24
C LEU A 59 -4.80 9.17 15.15
N VAL A 60 -3.48 8.93 15.17
CA VAL A 60 -2.59 9.70 16.06
C VAL A 60 -2.57 11.19 15.68
N PRO A 61 -2.37 11.58 14.42
CA PRO A 61 -2.52 12.98 14.00
C PRO A 61 -3.85 13.60 14.40
N ALA A 62 -4.94 12.88 14.12
CA ALA A 62 -6.29 13.35 14.41
C ALA A 62 -6.52 13.58 15.91
N LEU A 63 -6.00 12.72 16.78
CA LEU A 63 -6.16 12.83 18.23
C LEU A 63 -5.23 13.86 18.89
N VAL A 64 -4.04 14.11 18.31
CA VAL A 64 -3.04 14.99 18.93
C VAL A 64 -3.25 16.46 18.58
N GLY A 65 -3.76 16.76 17.38
CA GLY A 65 -3.97 18.15 16.97
C GLY A 65 -4.95 18.35 15.81
N GLY A 66 -5.72 17.31 15.49
CA GLY A 66 -6.69 17.32 14.41
C GLY A 66 -8.11 17.07 14.94
N SER A 67 -8.91 16.35 14.16
CA SER A 67 -10.27 15.96 14.56
C SER A 67 -10.67 14.59 14.01
N LEU A 68 -11.65 13.97 14.67
CA LEU A 68 -12.33 12.76 14.21
C LEU A 68 -13.82 13.06 14.06
N GLU A 69 -14.35 12.84 12.87
CA GLU A 69 -15.77 13.02 12.57
C GLU A 69 -16.36 11.72 12.04
N TRP A 70 -17.52 11.31 12.56
CA TRP A 70 -18.20 10.12 12.04
C TRP A 70 -18.83 10.41 10.68
N GLY A 71 -18.70 9.48 9.74
CA GLY A 71 -19.48 9.52 8.52
C GLY A 71 -20.98 9.43 8.83
N HIS A 72 -21.77 10.29 8.20
CA HIS A 72 -23.23 10.34 8.39
C HIS A 72 -24.01 9.69 7.24
N ASP A 73 -23.33 8.94 6.38
CA ASP A 73 -23.94 8.23 5.26
C ASP A 73 -24.79 7.04 5.72
N GLY A 74 -25.87 6.76 4.97
CA GLY A 74 -26.69 5.57 5.21
C GLY A 74 -25.93 4.26 4.99
N ALA A 75 -26.34 3.18 5.67
CA ALA A 75 -25.64 1.88 5.61
C ALA A 75 -25.40 1.35 4.19
N LEU A 76 -26.39 1.46 3.29
CA LEU A 76 -26.24 1.04 1.90
C LEU A 76 -25.21 1.88 1.12
N ALA A 77 -25.15 3.19 1.42
CA ALA A 77 -24.19 4.11 0.83
C ALA A 77 -22.75 3.80 1.28
N LEU A 78 -22.56 3.44 2.54
CA LEU A 78 -21.28 2.99 3.08
C LEU A 78 -20.84 1.64 2.49
N VAL A 79 -21.76 0.66 2.40
CA VAL A 79 -21.47 -0.61 1.73
C VAL A 79 -21.05 -0.39 0.28
N GLY A 80 -21.77 0.46 -0.45
CA GLY A 80 -21.43 0.83 -1.82
C GLY A 80 -20.04 1.46 -1.95
N ALA A 81 -19.70 2.40 -1.05
CA ALA A 81 -18.39 3.05 -1.06
C ALA A 81 -17.23 2.09 -0.75
N GLY A 82 -17.40 1.20 0.25
CA GLY A 82 -16.40 0.19 0.56
C GLY A 82 -16.16 -0.78 -0.60
N LEU A 83 -17.24 -1.23 -1.25
CA LEU A 83 -17.15 -2.09 -2.44
C LEU A 83 -16.48 -1.36 -3.62
N GLN A 84 -16.85 -0.11 -3.86
CA GLN A 84 -16.24 0.70 -4.90
C GLN A 84 -14.74 0.84 -4.68
N GLN A 85 -14.31 1.13 -3.47
CA GLN A 85 -12.88 1.27 -3.16
C GLN A 85 -12.11 -0.04 -3.35
N LEU A 86 -12.68 -1.17 -2.94
CA LEU A 86 -12.09 -2.50 -3.19
C LEU A 86 -11.99 -2.80 -4.69
N VAL A 87 -13.00 -2.44 -5.48
CA VAL A 87 -13.01 -2.68 -6.93
C VAL A 87 -12.02 -1.76 -7.67
N CYS A 88 -11.91 -0.49 -7.26
CA CYS A 88 -11.04 0.49 -7.92
C CYS A 88 -9.57 0.36 -7.51
N LEU A 89 -9.29 0.14 -6.23
CA LEU A 89 -7.92 0.14 -5.69
C LEU A 89 -7.36 -1.25 -5.40
N GLY A 90 -8.22 -2.25 -5.21
CA GLY A 90 -7.79 -3.63 -4.93
C GLY A 90 -6.95 -4.24 -6.06
N PRO A 91 -7.45 -4.29 -7.31
CA PRO A 91 -6.68 -4.76 -8.46
C PRO A 91 -5.41 -3.94 -8.71
N THR A 92 -5.46 -2.63 -8.47
CA THR A 92 -4.32 -1.72 -8.61
C THR A 92 -3.21 -2.09 -7.62
N ALA A 93 -3.52 -2.20 -6.33
CA ALA A 93 -2.56 -2.61 -5.31
C ALA A 93 -1.94 -3.99 -5.59
N VAL A 94 -2.76 -4.97 -5.99
CA VAL A 94 -2.27 -6.30 -6.37
C VAL A 94 -1.36 -6.22 -7.60
N GLY A 95 -1.78 -5.49 -8.64
CA GLY A 95 -1.01 -5.33 -9.88
C GLY A 95 0.35 -4.66 -9.65
N GLU A 96 0.38 -3.62 -8.81
CA GLU A 96 1.60 -2.93 -8.42
C GLU A 96 2.57 -3.86 -7.68
N GLU A 97 2.09 -4.66 -6.72
CA GLU A 97 2.93 -5.63 -6.02
C GLU A 97 3.43 -6.75 -6.94
N LEU A 98 2.58 -7.27 -7.83
CA LEU A 98 3.01 -8.28 -8.81
C LEU A 98 4.05 -7.73 -9.79
N LEU A 99 3.91 -6.48 -10.23
CA LEU A 99 4.85 -5.84 -11.15
C LEU A 99 6.18 -5.52 -10.45
N VAL A 100 6.11 -4.78 -9.34
CA VAL A 100 7.29 -4.21 -8.68
C VAL A 100 8.01 -5.26 -7.82
N ARG A 101 7.28 -6.07 -7.04
CA ARG A 101 7.85 -7.06 -6.10
C ARG A 101 7.84 -8.48 -6.64
N GLY A 102 6.90 -8.80 -7.53
CA GLY A 102 6.89 -10.07 -8.25
C GLY A 102 7.95 -10.11 -9.34
N LEU A 103 7.70 -9.44 -10.46
CA LEU A 103 8.60 -9.49 -11.62
C LEU A 103 9.88 -8.67 -11.42
N GLY A 104 9.75 -7.38 -11.09
CA GLY A 104 10.89 -6.45 -11.01
C GLY A 104 11.90 -6.84 -9.94
N PHE A 105 11.45 -6.96 -8.69
CA PHE A 105 12.30 -7.36 -7.57
C PHE A 105 12.98 -8.71 -7.79
N GLN A 106 12.28 -9.72 -8.31
CA GLN A 106 12.90 -11.04 -8.51
C GLN A 106 13.89 -11.06 -9.66
N ALA A 107 13.63 -10.31 -10.74
CA ALA A 107 14.61 -10.11 -11.80
C ALA A 107 15.90 -9.48 -11.24
N LEU A 108 15.78 -8.46 -10.38
CA LEU A 108 16.91 -7.82 -9.71
C LEU A 108 17.62 -8.77 -8.72
N ALA A 109 16.86 -9.51 -7.91
CA ALA A 109 17.38 -10.39 -6.88
C ALA A 109 18.15 -11.60 -7.45
N ARG A 110 17.88 -12.01 -8.69
CA ARG A 110 18.67 -13.05 -9.38
C ARG A 110 20.11 -12.60 -9.70
N GLY A 111 20.34 -11.30 -9.87
CA GLY A 111 21.65 -10.76 -10.23
C GLY A 111 22.31 -9.91 -9.14
N THR A 112 21.66 -9.70 -7.99
CA THR A 112 22.13 -8.78 -6.95
C THR A 112 21.83 -9.30 -5.55
N ARG A 113 22.28 -8.57 -4.52
CA ARG A 113 21.90 -8.86 -3.12
C ARG A 113 20.42 -8.50 -2.90
N PRO A 114 19.64 -9.26 -2.11
CA PRO A 114 18.25 -8.93 -1.81
C PRO A 114 18.04 -7.49 -1.31
N ALA A 115 18.99 -6.96 -0.52
CA ALA A 115 18.95 -5.57 -0.06
C ALA A 115 18.99 -4.54 -1.19
N ILE A 116 19.75 -4.79 -2.27
CA ILE A 116 19.80 -3.92 -3.45
C ILE A 116 18.48 -4.00 -4.20
N ALA A 117 17.94 -5.20 -4.37
CA ALA A 117 16.65 -5.40 -5.00
C ALA A 117 15.51 -4.69 -4.24
N VAL A 118 15.52 -4.72 -2.90
CA VAL A 118 14.57 -3.95 -2.05
C VAL A 118 14.75 -2.46 -2.26
N ALA A 119 15.98 -1.96 -2.19
CA ALA A 119 16.27 -0.53 -2.31
C ALA A 119 15.79 0.04 -3.67
N VAL A 120 16.13 -0.65 -4.76
CA VAL A 120 15.77 -0.23 -6.13
C VAL A 120 14.26 -0.36 -6.35
N SER A 121 13.63 -1.45 -5.93
CA SER A 121 12.19 -1.64 -6.15
C SER A 121 11.35 -0.62 -5.37
N GLY A 122 11.72 -0.28 -4.13
CA GLY A 122 11.05 0.79 -3.39
C GLY A 122 11.28 2.18 -4.00
N ALA A 123 12.48 2.47 -4.51
CA ALA A 123 12.74 3.73 -5.20
C ALA A 123 11.87 3.87 -6.46
N ILE A 124 11.76 2.81 -7.28
CA ILE A 124 10.85 2.77 -8.44
C ILE A 124 9.42 3.02 -7.99
N PHE A 125 8.99 2.41 -6.89
CA PHE A 125 7.63 2.57 -6.38
C PHE A 125 7.30 4.02 -6.01
N GLY A 126 8.19 4.70 -5.29
CA GLY A 126 8.02 6.13 -4.98
C GLY A 126 8.04 7.02 -6.23
N LEU A 127 8.89 6.71 -7.21
CA LEU A 127 8.95 7.46 -8.47
C LEU A 127 7.66 7.34 -9.29
N LEU A 128 7.04 6.15 -9.32
CA LEU A 128 5.77 5.93 -10.02
C LEU A 128 4.62 6.77 -9.43
N HIS A 129 4.73 7.17 -8.16
CA HIS A 129 3.70 7.97 -7.47
C HIS A 129 3.88 9.48 -7.63
N LEU A 130 4.97 9.96 -8.25
CA LEU A 130 5.16 11.38 -8.55
C LEU A 130 4.14 11.94 -9.56
N SER A 131 3.50 11.07 -10.35
CA SER A 131 2.42 11.47 -11.26
C SER A 131 1.04 11.59 -10.59
N ASN A 132 0.94 11.24 -9.31
CA ASN A 132 -0.33 11.34 -8.60
C ASN A 132 -0.67 12.80 -8.26
N PRO A 133 -1.96 13.13 -8.13
CA PRO A 133 -2.38 14.46 -7.70
C PRO A 133 -1.74 14.84 -6.37
N ASN A 134 -1.31 16.09 -6.23
CA ASN A 134 -0.73 16.64 -5.00
C ASN A 134 0.57 15.96 -4.52
N ALA A 135 1.22 15.14 -5.35
CA ALA A 135 2.48 14.49 -5.00
C ALA A 135 3.56 15.53 -4.65
N SER A 136 4.24 15.31 -3.53
CA SER A 136 5.40 16.08 -3.09
C SER A 136 6.64 15.20 -3.03
N ALA A 137 7.82 15.80 -2.89
CA ALA A 137 9.06 15.04 -2.70
C ALA A 137 9.01 14.16 -1.43
N LEU A 138 8.38 14.65 -0.35
CA LEU A 138 8.19 13.89 0.88
C LEU A 138 7.21 12.73 0.67
N ALA A 139 6.11 12.95 -0.06
CA ALA A 139 5.17 11.90 -0.43
C ALA A 139 5.88 10.77 -1.20
N ALA A 140 6.63 11.11 -2.25
CA ALA A 140 7.37 10.11 -3.03
C ALA A 140 8.44 9.38 -2.20
N ALA A 141 9.13 10.09 -1.28
CA ALA A 141 10.09 9.47 -0.37
C ALA A 141 9.41 8.50 0.59
N ASN A 142 8.25 8.85 1.15
CA ASN A 142 7.48 7.98 2.03
C ASN A 142 6.89 6.78 1.29
N VAL A 143 6.38 6.96 0.07
CA VAL A 143 5.94 5.84 -0.77
C VAL A 143 7.13 4.91 -1.08
N ALA A 144 8.34 5.45 -1.30
CA ALA A 144 9.53 4.61 -1.41
C ALA A 144 9.85 3.86 -0.11
N LEU A 145 9.66 4.48 1.07
CA LEU A 145 9.79 3.82 2.38
C LEU A 145 8.77 2.70 2.57
N VAL A 146 7.49 2.91 2.21
CA VAL A 146 6.48 1.84 2.14
C VAL A 146 7.03 0.73 1.26
N GLY A 147 7.55 1.08 0.09
CA GLY A 147 8.07 0.11 -0.85
C GLY A 147 9.26 -0.71 -0.35
N TRP A 148 10.15 -0.11 0.45
CA TRP A 148 11.23 -0.83 1.12
C TRP A 148 10.71 -1.75 2.21
N TRP A 149 9.72 -1.31 2.99
CA TRP A 149 9.08 -2.13 4.01
C TRP A 149 8.39 -3.35 3.40
N LEU A 150 7.59 -3.17 2.35
CA LEU A 150 6.94 -4.28 1.62
C LEU A 150 7.98 -5.24 1.03
N GLY A 151 9.04 -4.72 0.40
CA GLY A 151 10.14 -5.54 -0.10
C GLY A 151 10.85 -6.34 1.00
N ALA A 152 11.06 -5.74 2.17
CA ALA A 152 11.63 -6.43 3.33
C ALA A 152 10.70 -7.55 3.83
N LEU A 153 9.38 -7.32 3.90
CA LEU A 153 8.39 -8.35 4.24
C LEU A 153 8.46 -9.52 3.24
N THR A 154 8.56 -9.24 1.94
CA THR A 154 8.71 -10.28 0.91
C THR A 154 9.96 -11.11 1.11
N VAL A 155 11.12 -10.47 1.36
CA VAL A 155 12.37 -11.20 1.63
C VAL A 155 12.26 -12.04 2.90
N ARG A 156 11.64 -11.50 3.96
CA ARG A 156 11.53 -12.20 5.25
C ARG A 156 10.62 -13.41 5.18
N THR A 157 9.51 -13.30 4.46
CA THR A 157 8.49 -14.36 4.42
C THR A 157 8.66 -15.33 3.26
N GLY A 158 9.46 -14.96 2.24
CA GLY A 158 9.52 -15.69 0.97
C GLY A 158 8.20 -15.62 0.18
N SER A 159 7.34 -14.65 0.48
CA SER A 159 5.98 -14.56 -0.03
C SER A 159 5.59 -13.12 -0.40
N LEU A 160 4.79 -12.95 -1.45
CA LEU A 160 4.22 -11.63 -1.81
C LEU A 160 2.92 -11.32 -1.07
N TRP A 161 2.25 -12.33 -0.53
CA TRP A 161 0.99 -12.17 0.16
C TRP A 161 1.00 -11.18 1.35
N PRO A 162 2.07 -11.05 2.16
CA PRO A 162 2.07 -10.03 3.21
C PRO A 162 2.18 -8.62 2.62
N ALA A 163 2.95 -8.43 1.54
CA ALA A 163 3.05 -7.13 0.87
C ALA A 163 1.71 -6.71 0.24
N ILE A 164 1.06 -7.65 -0.48
CA ILE A 164 -0.29 -7.46 -1.02
C ILE A 164 -1.29 -7.15 0.09
N GLY A 165 -1.25 -7.90 1.20
CA GLY A 165 -2.16 -7.69 2.33
C GLY A 165 -1.97 -6.31 2.97
N VAL A 166 -0.72 -5.90 3.23
CA VAL A 166 -0.44 -4.58 3.80
C VAL A 166 -0.95 -3.48 2.87
N HIS A 167 -0.62 -3.56 1.58
CA HIS A 167 -1.00 -2.54 0.60
C HIS A 167 -2.52 -2.43 0.43
N LEU A 168 -3.24 -3.56 0.32
CA LEU A 168 -4.70 -3.57 0.26
C LEU A 168 -5.33 -2.94 1.51
N ALA A 169 -4.86 -3.32 2.70
CA ALA A 169 -5.38 -2.80 3.95
C ALA A 169 -5.04 -1.33 4.17
N TRP A 170 -3.86 -0.87 3.71
CA TRP A 170 -3.45 0.52 3.75
C TRP A 170 -4.41 1.38 2.91
N ASN A 171 -4.56 1.05 1.63
CA ASN A 171 -5.44 1.80 0.72
C ASN A 171 -6.89 1.81 1.20
N PHE A 172 -7.41 0.66 1.64
CA PHE A 172 -8.77 0.56 2.16
C PHE A 172 -8.95 1.33 3.47
N GLY A 173 -7.94 1.27 4.35
CA GLY A 173 -7.90 1.99 5.60
C GLY A 173 -7.93 3.50 5.40
N GLU A 174 -7.05 4.04 4.54
CA GLU A 174 -7.01 5.48 4.24
C GLU A 174 -8.36 5.99 3.74
N GLY A 175 -8.84 5.47 2.61
CA GLY A 175 -10.03 6.06 2.01
C GLY A 175 -11.33 5.68 2.73
N PHE A 176 -11.61 4.39 2.94
CA PHE A 176 -12.93 3.97 3.39
C PHE A 176 -13.07 4.03 4.92
N VAL A 177 -12.05 3.63 5.66
CA VAL A 177 -12.14 3.57 7.13
C VAL A 177 -11.91 4.94 7.73
N PHE A 178 -10.84 5.63 7.32
CA PHE A 178 -10.39 6.87 7.95
C PHE A 178 -10.65 8.13 7.10
N GLY A 179 -11.23 8.00 5.91
CA GLY A 179 -11.68 9.14 5.13
C GLY A 179 -10.56 10.10 4.73
N THR A 180 -9.33 9.59 4.64
CA THR A 180 -8.16 10.35 4.20
C THR A 180 -7.91 10.13 2.70
N PRO A 181 -7.27 11.09 2.01
CA PRO A 181 -6.85 10.89 0.63
C PRO A 181 -5.93 9.67 0.52
N VAL A 182 -6.14 8.85 -0.53
CA VAL A 182 -5.29 7.70 -0.87
C VAL A 182 -4.33 8.12 -1.97
N SER A 183 -3.10 8.44 -1.60
CA SER A 183 -2.08 8.97 -2.52
C SER A 183 -2.58 10.11 -3.42
N GLY A 184 -3.34 11.05 -2.85
CA GLY A 184 -3.92 12.20 -3.55
C GLY A 184 -5.30 11.97 -4.19
N LEU A 185 -5.87 10.77 -4.05
CA LEU A 185 -7.23 10.45 -4.48
C LEU A 185 -8.20 10.62 -3.31
N GLU A 186 -9.18 11.50 -3.47
CA GLU A 186 -10.15 11.79 -2.41
C GLU A 186 -11.22 10.69 -2.31
N PRO A 187 -11.48 10.12 -1.13
CA PRO A 187 -12.58 9.19 -0.95
C PRO A 187 -13.93 9.89 -1.11
N ALA A 188 -14.87 9.20 -1.74
CA ALA A 188 -16.23 9.73 -1.89
C ALA A 188 -17.01 9.72 -0.56
N ARG A 189 -16.80 8.67 0.24
CA ARG A 189 -17.44 8.42 1.55
C ARG A 189 -16.52 7.58 2.42
N ALA A 190 -16.68 7.70 3.74
CA ALA A 190 -15.91 6.96 4.72
C ALA A 190 -16.71 6.67 5.99
N LEU A 191 -16.23 5.72 6.80
CA LEU A 191 -16.79 5.43 8.13
C LEU A 191 -16.50 6.56 9.13
N VAL A 192 -15.27 7.06 9.10
CA VAL A 192 -14.77 8.15 9.92
C VAL A 192 -13.92 9.04 9.03
N HIS A 193 -13.92 10.34 9.28
CA HIS A 193 -13.00 11.31 8.70
C HIS A 193 -11.95 11.68 9.75
N ALA A 194 -10.73 11.16 9.58
CA ALA A 194 -9.58 11.49 10.41
C ALA A 194 -8.82 12.66 9.78
N VAL A 195 -9.00 13.84 10.36
CA VAL A 195 -8.40 15.08 9.85
C VAL A 195 -7.12 15.35 10.63
N ALA A 196 -5.99 15.39 9.94
CA ALA A 196 -4.70 15.78 10.53
C ALA A 196 -4.59 17.31 10.66
N PRO A 197 -3.72 17.83 11.55
CA PRO A 197 -3.39 19.26 11.58
C PRO A 197 -2.91 19.76 10.21
N GLU A 198 -3.21 21.02 9.88
CA GLU A 198 -2.88 21.61 8.57
C GLU A 198 -1.36 21.78 8.33
N ALA A 199 -0.57 21.89 9.39
CA ALA A 199 0.86 22.14 9.31
C ALA A 199 1.68 21.32 10.32
N GLY A 200 2.98 21.21 10.04
CA GLY A 200 3.95 20.54 10.92
C GLY A 200 4.11 19.05 10.64
N PHE A 201 4.64 18.33 11.61
CA PHE A 201 5.10 16.94 11.46
C PHE A 201 3.98 15.94 11.07
N PHE A 202 2.75 16.24 11.47
CA PHE A 202 1.58 15.42 11.20
C PHE A 202 0.85 15.79 9.90
N ALA A 203 1.20 16.91 9.25
CA ALA A 203 0.48 17.40 8.10
C ALA A 203 0.83 16.59 6.83
N GLY A 204 -0.18 15.92 6.26
CA GLY A 204 -0.09 15.23 4.96
C GLY A 204 -0.73 16.02 3.80
N GLY A 205 -1.52 17.04 4.10
CA GLY A 205 -2.22 17.85 3.11
C GLY A 205 -3.10 17.01 2.17
N ALA A 206 -3.28 17.49 0.94
CA ALA A 206 -4.17 16.88 -0.06
C ALA A 206 -3.63 15.59 -0.70
N PHE A 207 -2.43 15.13 -0.30
CA PHE A 207 -1.93 13.80 -0.68
C PHE A 207 -2.38 12.71 0.30
N GLY A 208 -2.66 13.09 1.56
CA GLY A 208 -3.03 12.18 2.63
C GLY A 208 -1.88 11.87 3.60
N PRO A 209 -2.10 10.96 4.57
CA PRO A 209 -1.13 10.61 5.62
C PRO A 209 0.26 10.27 5.07
N GLU A 210 0.34 9.69 3.88
CA GLU A 210 1.59 9.33 3.19
C GLU A 210 2.53 10.51 2.94
N ALA A 211 2.05 11.76 2.95
CA ALA A 211 2.90 12.94 2.78
C ALA A 211 3.35 13.57 4.11
N SER A 212 3.07 12.95 5.26
CA SER A 212 3.46 13.47 6.57
C SER A 212 4.82 12.96 7.06
N GLY A 213 5.49 13.75 7.92
CA GLY A 213 6.71 13.31 8.59
C GLY A 213 6.45 12.18 9.60
N PHE A 214 5.28 12.17 10.22
CA PHE A 214 4.88 11.11 11.15
C PHE A 214 4.80 9.74 10.47
N THR A 215 4.18 9.68 9.29
CA THR A 215 4.13 8.45 8.50
C THR A 215 5.53 7.96 8.14
N ALA A 216 6.47 8.87 7.80
CA ALA A 216 7.87 8.50 7.58
C ALA A 216 8.47 7.77 8.80
N ALA A 217 8.21 8.26 10.01
CA ALA A 217 8.70 7.67 11.25
C ALA A 217 8.08 6.29 11.51
N VAL A 218 6.77 6.14 11.29
CA VAL A 218 6.05 4.85 11.42
C VAL A 218 6.60 3.84 10.43
N LEU A 219 6.76 4.22 9.16
CA LEU A 219 7.29 3.33 8.11
C LEU A 219 8.73 2.91 8.38
N LEU A 220 9.59 3.81 8.86
CA LEU A 220 10.94 3.48 9.31
C LEU A 220 10.93 2.48 10.47
N ALA A 221 10.06 2.67 11.46
CA ALA A 221 9.90 1.74 12.57
C ALA A 221 9.45 0.35 12.08
N CYS A 222 8.43 0.30 11.21
CA CYS A 222 7.95 -0.93 10.60
C CYS A 222 9.04 -1.65 9.78
N LEU A 223 9.83 -0.91 9.00
CA LEU A 223 10.97 -1.44 8.24
C LEU A 223 12.05 -1.99 9.18
N VAL A 224 12.43 -1.25 10.22
CA VAL A 224 13.45 -1.70 11.20
C VAL A 224 12.98 -2.96 11.92
N VAL A 225 11.75 -2.99 12.43
CA VAL A 225 11.18 -4.17 13.09
C VAL A 225 11.18 -5.36 12.14
N THR A 226 10.78 -5.18 10.88
CA THR A 226 10.81 -6.24 9.85
C THR A 226 12.24 -6.72 9.59
N CYS A 227 13.21 -5.82 9.55
CA CYS A 227 14.62 -6.13 9.38
C CYS A 227 15.26 -6.81 10.61
N LEU A 228 14.68 -6.65 11.81
CA LEU A 228 15.13 -7.33 13.03
C LEU A 228 14.40 -8.64 13.29
N TRP A 229 13.21 -8.85 12.69
CA TRP A 229 12.41 -10.06 12.84
C TRP A 229 13.15 -11.30 12.32
N PRO A 230 13.47 -12.29 13.18
CA PRO A 230 14.12 -13.52 12.71
C PRO A 230 13.38 -14.17 11.54
N ALA A 231 14.12 -14.53 10.49
CA ALA A 231 13.52 -15.18 9.32
C ALA A 231 12.77 -16.45 9.77
N PRO A 232 11.51 -16.66 9.34
CA PRO A 232 10.81 -17.91 9.58
C PRO A 232 11.68 -19.07 9.10
N ARG A 233 11.79 -20.13 9.90
CA ARG A 233 12.52 -21.34 9.49
C ARG A 233 11.91 -21.81 8.17
N ALA A 234 12.75 -21.99 7.14
CA ALA A 234 12.30 -22.57 5.89
C ALA A 234 11.65 -23.91 6.22
N SER A 235 10.35 -24.05 5.93
CA SER A 235 9.71 -25.36 5.94
C SER A 235 10.48 -26.23 4.95
N ALA A 236 11.01 -27.36 5.43
CA ALA A 236 11.74 -28.31 4.61
C ALA A 236 10.91 -28.58 3.33
N PRO A 237 11.54 -28.60 2.13
CA PRO A 237 10.82 -28.98 0.93
C PRO A 237 10.18 -30.35 1.21
N ASN A 238 8.87 -30.45 0.99
CA ASN A 238 8.14 -31.70 1.14
C ASN A 238 8.90 -32.77 0.33
N ALA A 239 9.47 -33.75 1.03
CA ALA A 239 10.21 -34.87 0.46
C ALA A 239 9.25 -35.84 -0.24
#